data_AF-A0A6I9VRN9-F1
#
_entry.id   AF-A0A6I9VRN9-F1
#
_cell.length_a   1.000
_cell.length_b   1.000
_cell.length_c   1.000
_cell.angle_alpha   90.00
_cell.angle_beta   90.00
_cell.angle_gamma   90.00
#
_symmetry.space_group_name_H-M   'P 1'
#
loop_
_entity.id
_entity.type
_entity.pdbx_description
1 polymer ?
#
loop_
_entity_poly.entity_id
_entity_poly.type
_entity_poly.pdbx_seq_one_letter_code
_entity_poly.pdbx_strand_id
1 'polypeptide(L)'
;MNMLKDYHIKNNILHFLTFADEFAIGYFKKQGFSKEIKLPKPIYQGYIKDYEGATLMHCELNAKIVYTEFTAVIRKQKEIVKKLIHQRQQEIQKVHPGLTCFKDGVKSIPVESIPGIRETGWKSYCQTRTKGVTKGTQDSEVGDYTDMSECLYNSLNNVLNSVKVHSAAWPFVEPVDKDEVPDYYDHIKYPMDLKTMEERLKSKYYVTRRLFIADMIRIFTNCRLYNSLDTDYYRCASALEKYFQTRMKEIGLWEK
;
A
#
# COMPACT_ATOMS: atom_id res chain seq x y z
N MET A 1 -25.75 32.49 -5.24
CA MET A 1 -25.06 31.88 -4.07
C MET A 1 -23.70 32.50 -3.77
N ASN A 2 -22.82 32.74 -4.75
CA ASN A 2 -21.46 33.25 -4.47
C ASN A 2 -21.43 34.61 -3.75
N MET A 3 -22.24 35.58 -4.19
CA MET A 3 -22.37 36.87 -3.49
C MET A 3 -22.84 36.71 -2.03
N LEU A 4 -23.76 35.76 -1.79
CA LEU A 4 -24.26 35.45 -0.44
C LEU A 4 -23.13 34.94 0.45
N LYS A 5 -22.29 34.04 -0.07
CA LYS A 5 -21.13 33.52 0.65
C LYS A 5 -20.14 34.63 1.01
N ASP A 6 -19.78 35.47 0.04
CA ASP A 6 -18.83 36.57 0.26
C ASP A 6 -19.36 37.57 1.30
N TYR A 7 -20.68 37.86 1.29
CA TYR A 7 -21.30 38.70 2.31
C TYR A 7 -21.24 38.06 3.71
N HIS A 8 -21.56 36.78 3.84
CA HIS A 8 -21.60 36.09 5.13
C HIS A 8 -20.21 35.89 5.73
N ILE A 9 -19.19 35.66 4.89
CA ILE A 9 -17.79 35.59 5.33
C ILE A 9 -17.35 36.90 5.99
N LYS A 10 -17.76 38.06 5.44
CA LYS A 10 -17.49 39.37 6.06
C LYS A 10 -18.15 39.54 7.43
N ASN A 11 -19.24 38.83 7.68
CA ASN A 11 -19.96 38.81 8.94
C ASN A 11 -19.54 37.64 9.85
N ASN A 12 -18.41 36.98 9.56
CA ASN A 12 -17.90 35.83 10.30
C ASN A 12 -18.87 34.64 10.38
N ILE A 13 -19.76 34.50 9.39
CA ILE A 13 -20.66 33.35 9.25
C ILE A 13 -20.05 32.39 8.24
N LEU A 14 -19.50 31.28 8.75
CA LEU A 14 -18.75 30.31 7.96
C LEU A 14 -19.52 29.01 7.68
N HIS A 15 -20.71 28.85 8.25
CA HIS A 15 -21.46 27.62 8.15
C HIS A 15 -22.89 27.90 7.71
N PHE A 16 -23.32 27.21 6.66
CA PHE A 16 -24.71 27.21 6.22
C PHE A 16 -25.34 25.86 6.45
N LEU A 17 -26.55 25.88 6.99
CA LEU A 17 -27.42 24.73 7.12
C LEU A 17 -28.70 25.01 6.33
N THR A 18 -29.17 24.00 5.61
CA THR A 18 -30.41 24.12 4.83
C THR A 18 -31.09 22.77 4.72
N PHE A 19 -32.41 22.76 4.75
CA PHE A 19 -33.21 21.60 4.37
C PHE A 19 -33.51 21.71 2.87
N ALA A 20 -32.98 20.78 2.09
CA ALA A 20 -33.15 20.74 0.65
C ALA A 20 -34.14 19.64 0.25
N ASP A 21 -35.11 19.98 -0.60
CA ASP A 21 -35.95 19.00 -1.28
C ASP A 21 -35.15 18.18 -2.32
N GLU A 22 -35.76 17.12 -2.85
CA GLU A 22 -35.09 16.21 -3.79
C GLU A 22 -34.62 16.90 -5.07
N PHE A 23 -35.31 17.94 -5.53
CA PHE A 23 -34.98 18.69 -6.74
C PHE A 23 -33.84 19.69 -6.51
N ALA A 24 -33.72 20.25 -5.31
CA ALA A 24 -32.73 21.25 -4.93
C ALA A 24 -31.40 20.65 -4.46
N ILE A 25 -31.37 19.38 -4.03
CA ILE A 25 -30.13 18.70 -3.60
C ILE A 25 -29.02 18.85 -4.65
N GLY A 26 -29.34 18.72 -5.94
CA GLY A 26 -28.37 18.85 -7.02
C GLY A 26 -27.74 20.25 -7.11
N TYR A 27 -28.56 21.29 -6.92
CA TYR A 27 -28.09 22.67 -6.85
C TYR A 27 -27.17 22.87 -5.63
N PHE A 28 -27.62 22.46 -4.44
CA PHE A 28 -26.84 22.63 -3.21
C PHE A 28 -25.51 21.87 -3.23
N LYS A 29 -25.48 20.66 -3.80
CA LYS A 29 -24.21 19.93 -4.05
C LYS A 29 -23.24 20.75 -4.91
N LYS A 30 -23.71 21.35 -6.01
CA LYS A 30 -22.88 22.23 -6.87
C LYS A 30 -22.41 23.48 -6.13
N GLN A 31 -23.15 23.92 -5.13
CA GLN A 31 -22.78 25.03 -4.25
C GLN A 31 -21.89 24.61 -3.08
N GLY A 32 -21.44 23.35 -3.00
CA GLY A 32 -20.53 22.88 -1.95
C GLY A 32 -21.22 22.49 -0.64
N PHE A 33 -22.52 22.18 -0.68
CA PHE A 33 -23.21 21.54 0.44
C PHE A 33 -23.05 20.02 0.39
N SER A 34 -22.91 19.42 1.56
CA SER A 34 -22.86 17.97 1.78
C SER A 34 -24.01 17.52 2.70
N LYS A 35 -24.35 16.23 2.65
CA LYS A 35 -25.26 15.61 3.63
C LYS A 35 -24.55 15.36 4.97
N GLU A 36 -23.22 15.36 4.97
CA GLU A 36 -22.41 15.21 6.18
C GLU A 36 -22.34 16.55 6.91
N ILE A 37 -22.88 16.60 8.13
CA ILE A 37 -22.92 17.79 8.97
C ILE A 37 -21.72 17.75 9.91
N LYS A 38 -20.72 18.62 9.66
CA LYS A 38 -19.53 18.70 10.54
C LYS A 38 -19.78 19.50 11.82
N LEU A 39 -20.88 20.24 11.90
CA LEU A 39 -21.23 21.02 13.09
C LEU A 39 -21.78 20.12 14.20
N PRO A 40 -21.35 20.31 15.46
CA PRO A 40 -21.99 19.69 16.61
C PRO A 40 -23.49 20.01 16.67
N LYS A 41 -24.32 18.99 16.93
CA LYS A 41 -25.78 19.11 17.06
C LYS A 41 -26.24 20.24 18.01
N PRO A 42 -25.62 20.47 19.19
CA PRO A 42 -26.06 21.50 20.12
C PRO A 42 -26.04 22.93 19.55
N ILE A 43 -25.29 23.18 18.48
CA ILE A 43 -25.16 24.51 17.88
C ILE A 43 -26.41 24.91 17.08
N TYR A 44 -27.11 23.94 16.47
CA TYR A 44 -28.21 24.22 15.56
C TYR A 44 -29.54 23.58 15.96
N GLN A 45 -29.50 22.51 16.76
CA GLN A 45 -30.71 21.82 17.19
C GLN A 45 -31.58 22.76 18.05
N GLY A 46 -32.84 22.93 17.66
CA GLY A 46 -33.78 23.87 18.30
C GLY A 46 -33.70 25.31 17.79
N TYR A 47 -32.69 25.67 16.98
CA TYR A 47 -32.56 26.99 16.35
C TYR A 47 -33.04 27.02 14.91
N ILE A 48 -33.07 25.87 14.23
CA ILE A 48 -33.54 25.73 12.85
C ILE A 48 -34.85 24.94 12.82
N LYS A 49 -35.68 25.20 11.80
CA LYS A 49 -36.93 24.46 11.58
C LYS A 49 -36.65 23.14 10.89
N ASP A 50 -37.26 22.07 11.40
CA ASP A 50 -37.21 20.74 10.79
C ASP A 50 -38.35 20.57 9.78
N TYR A 51 -38.03 20.00 8.62
CA TYR A 51 -39.00 19.74 7.55
C TYR A 51 -39.01 18.26 7.19
N GLU A 52 -40.19 17.64 7.25
CA GLU A 52 -40.37 16.25 6.81
C GLU A 52 -40.21 16.16 5.27
N GLY A 53 -39.54 15.11 4.81
CA GLY A 53 -39.26 14.90 3.37
C GLY A 53 -38.13 15.75 2.80
N ALA A 54 -37.45 16.58 3.61
CA ALA A 54 -36.29 17.34 3.18
C ALA A 54 -34.99 16.77 3.78
N THR A 55 -33.90 16.86 3.02
CA THR A 55 -32.57 16.45 3.49
C THR A 55 -31.84 17.63 4.10
N LEU A 56 -31.43 17.53 5.37
CA LEU A 56 -30.52 18.51 5.98
C LEU A 56 -29.15 18.45 5.28
N MET A 57 -28.66 19.60 4.84
CA MET A 57 -27.38 19.75 4.16
C MET A 57 -26.55 20.86 4.81
N HIS A 58 -25.24 20.67 4.84
CA HIS A 58 -24.25 21.58 5.44
C HIS A 58 -23.23 22.06 4.42
N CYS A 59 -22.92 23.37 4.43
CA CYS A 59 -21.81 23.95 3.70
C CYS A 59 -20.88 24.68 4.66
N GLU A 60 -19.59 24.35 4.58
CA GLU A 60 -18.51 25.02 5.29
C GLU A 60 -17.78 25.96 4.33
N LEU A 61 -17.73 27.24 4.67
CA LEU A 61 -17.10 28.29 3.88
C LEU A 61 -15.66 28.50 4.35
N ASN A 62 -14.74 28.53 3.39
CA ASN A 62 -13.38 28.97 3.64
C ASN A 62 -13.28 30.51 3.55
N ALA A 63 -12.87 31.16 4.65
CA ALA A 63 -12.75 32.61 4.74
C ALA A 63 -11.68 33.23 3.82
N LYS A 64 -10.73 32.43 3.32
CA LYS A 64 -9.66 32.90 2.42
C LYS A 64 -10.08 32.95 0.96
N ILE A 65 -11.28 32.46 0.62
CA ILE A 65 -11.77 32.37 -0.76
C ILE A 65 -12.77 33.48 -1.02
N VAL A 66 -12.55 34.23 -2.11
CA VAL A 66 -13.54 35.14 -2.70
C VAL A 66 -14.36 34.35 -3.72
N TYR A 67 -15.61 34.02 -3.37
CA TYR A 67 -16.46 33.11 -4.15
C TYR A 67 -16.97 33.75 -5.44
N THR A 68 -17.12 35.07 -5.49
CA THR A 68 -17.46 35.79 -6.73
C THR A 68 -16.39 35.64 -7.81
N GLU A 69 -15.10 35.64 -7.42
CA GLU A 69 -13.96 35.49 -8.33
C GLU A 69 -13.50 34.03 -8.49
N PHE A 70 -14.15 33.08 -7.81
CA PHE A 70 -13.73 31.68 -7.74
C PHE A 70 -13.41 31.07 -9.12
N THR A 71 -14.30 31.29 -10.10
CA THR A 71 -14.11 30.75 -11.45
C THR A 71 -12.86 31.30 -12.13
N ALA A 72 -12.58 32.59 -11.97
CA ALA A 72 -11.40 33.23 -12.55
C ALA A 72 -10.12 32.73 -11.89
N VAL A 73 -10.12 32.62 -10.56
CA VAL A 73 -8.99 32.09 -9.79
C VAL A 73 -8.68 30.65 -10.18
N ILE A 74 -9.67 29.77 -10.25
CA ILE A 74 -9.49 28.36 -10.65
C ILE A 74 -8.96 28.26 -12.08
N ARG A 75 -9.45 29.08 -13.02
CA ARG A 75 -8.93 29.11 -14.40
C ARG A 75 -7.45 29.48 -14.42
N LYS A 76 -7.06 30.53 -13.70
CA LYS A 76 -5.66 30.97 -13.59
C LYS A 76 -4.77 29.92 -12.94
N GLN A 77 -5.24 29.29 -11.86
CA GLN A 77 -4.52 28.18 -11.21
C GLN A 77 -4.32 27.00 -12.17
N LYS A 78 -5.35 26.61 -12.93
CA LYS A 78 -5.26 25.54 -13.93
C LYS A 78 -4.25 25.88 -15.03
N GLU A 79 -4.20 27.12 -15.48
CA GLU A 79 -3.21 27.58 -16.46
C GLU A 79 -1.78 27.50 -15.91
N ILE A 80 -1.56 27.93 -14.66
CA ILE A 80 -0.25 27.82 -14.02
C ILE A 80 0.20 26.36 -13.92
N VAL A 81 -0.67 25.47 -13.44
CA VAL A 81 -0.37 24.04 -13.34
C VAL A 81 -0.07 23.45 -14.72
N LYS A 82 -0.84 23.82 -15.76
CA LYS A 82 -0.54 23.39 -17.14
C LYS A 82 0.83 23.87 -17.62
N LYS A 83 1.21 25.12 -17.32
CA LYS A 83 2.53 25.66 -17.66
C LYS A 83 3.65 24.90 -16.95
N LEU A 84 3.48 24.59 -15.66
CA LEU A 84 4.44 23.79 -14.90
C LEU A 84 4.57 22.36 -15.44
N ILE A 85 3.44 21.73 -15.80
CA ILE A 85 3.45 20.41 -16.46
C ILE A 85 4.20 20.50 -17.78
N HIS A 86 3.96 21.52 -18.61
CA HIS A 86 4.63 21.67 -19.89
C HIS A 86 6.14 21.86 -19.73
N GLN A 87 6.58 22.68 -18.76
CA GLN A 87 8.00 22.85 -18.44
C GLN A 87 8.64 21.52 -18.02
N ARG A 88 7.97 20.75 -17.15
CA ARG A 88 8.46 19.44 -16.70
C ARG A 88 8.43 18.40 -17.83
N GLN A 89 7.44 18.46 -18.72
CA GLN A 89 7.32 17.56 -19.86
C GLN A 89 8.47 17.73 -20.85
N GLN A 90 8.99 18.95 -21.04
CA GLN A 90 10.16 19.19 -21.89
C GLN A 90 11.41 18.45 -21.36
N GLU A 91 11.57 18.38 -20.04
CA GLU A 91 12.64 17.60 -19.41
C GLU A 91 12.40 16.09 -19.53
N ILE A 92 11.15 15.63 -19.38
CA ILE A 92 10.77 14.21 -19.46
C ILE A 92 10.82 13.67 -20.90
N GLN A 93 10.55 14.50 -21.91
CA GLN A 93 10.54 14.08 -23.32
C GLN A 93 11.95 13.85 -23.90
N LYS A 94 12.99 13.96 -23.07
CA LYS A 94 14.36 13.58 -23.42
C LYS A 94 14.40 12.10 -23.84
N VAL A 95 14.58 11.86 -25.13
CA VAL A 95 14.71 10.50 -25.67
C VAL A 95 16.08 9.95 -25.28
N HIS A 96 16.09 8.88 -24.48
CA HIS A 96 17.32 8.17 -24.13
C HIS A 96 17.69 7.16 -25.22
N PRO A 97 18.98 6.96 -25.52
CA PRO A 97 19.41 5.92 -26.44
C PRO A 97 19.00 4.53 -25.93
N GLY A 98 18.76 3.60 -26.87
CA GLY A 98 18.45 2.21 -26.54
C GLY A 98 19.61 1.54 -25.79
N LEU A 99 19.27 0.64 -24.86
CA LEU A 99 20.24 -0.09 -24.05
C LEU A 99 21.09 -1.04 -24.92
N THR A 100 22.41 -0.90 -24.88
CA THR A 100 23.34 -1.70 -25.71
C THR A 100 23.90 -2.93 -25.00
N CYS A 101 23.90 -2.95 -23.66
CA CYS A 101 24.51 -3.98 -22.81
C CYS A 101 23.97 -5.41 -23.01
N PHE A 102 22.78 -5.56 -23.60
CA PHE A 102 22.21 -6.88 -23.92
C PHE A 102 22.88 -7.55 -25.12
N LYS A 103 23.57 -6.77 -25.98
CA LYS A 103 24.35 -7.32 -27.11
C LYS A 103 25.58 -8.10 -26.64
N ASP A 104 26.08 -7.78 -25.44
CA ASP A 104 27.26 -8.42 -24.83
C ASP A 104 26.90 -9.69 -24.04
N GLY A 105 25.67 -10.23 -24.19
CA GLY A 105 25.23 -11.47 -23.56
C GLY A 105 24.68 -11.31 -22.14
N VAL A 106 24.55 -10.08 -21.63
CA VAL A 106 23.90 -9.80 -20.34
C VAL A 106 22.40 -10.10 -20.44
N LYS A 107 21.86 -10.97 -19.59
CA LYS A 107 20.43 -11.37 -19.61
C LYS A 107 19.50 -10.40 -18.87
N SER A 108 20.01 -9.65 -17.89
CA SER A 108 19.21 -8.72 -17.07
C SER A 108 20.08 -7.60 -16.51
N ILE A 109 19.51 -6.39 -16.42
CA ILE A 109 20.10 -5.26 -15.70
C ILE A 109 19.15 -4.80 -14.59
N PRO A 110 19.66 -4.24 -13.48
CA PRO A 110 18.83 -3.60 -12.47
C PRO A 110 18.02 -2.45 -13.08
N VAL A 111 16.74 -2.32 -12.70
CA VAL A 111 15.82 -1.32 -13.24
C VAL A 111 16.30 0.09 -12.87
N GLU A 112 16.94 0.23 -11.71
CA GLU A 112 17.56 1.45 -11.18
C GLU A 112 18.76 1.93 -12.02
N SER A 113 19.38 1.04 -12.80
CA SER A 113 20.51 1.39 -13.67
C SER A 113 20.08 2.07 -14.97
N ILE A 114 18.79 2.00 -15.32
CA ILE A 114 18.25 2.58 -16.54
C ILE A 114 18.24 4.11 -16.41
N PRO A 115 18.95 4.86 -17.29
CA PRO A 115 19.13 6.31 -17.13
C PRO A 115 17.81 7.09 -16.94
N GLY A 116 16.80 6.82 -17.77
CA GLY A 116 15.50 7.50 -17.65
C GLY A 116 14.76 7.17 -16.35
N ILE A 117 14.88 5.94 -15.83
CA ILE A 117 14.24 5.55 -14.57
C ILE A 117 14.97 6.19 -13.39
N ARG A 118 16.31 6.20 -13.41
CA ARG A 118 17.14 6.86 -12.40
C ARG A 118 16.85 8.35 -12.31
N GLU A 119 16.72 9.04 -13.45
CA GLU A 119 16.40 10.47 -13.52
C GLU A 119 15.01 10.80 -12.95
N THR A 120 14.05 9.87 -12.98
CA THR A 120 12.72 10.08 -12.38
C THR A 120 12.70 10.03 -10.86
N GLY A 121 13.80 9.59 -10.22
CA GLY A 121 13.83 9.32 -8.78
C GLY A 121 12.97 8.12 -8.37
N TRP A 122 12.64 7.24 -9.33
CA TRP A 122 11.90 6.01 -9.05
C TRP A 122 12.66 5.15 -8.04
N LYS A 123 11.96 4.77 -6.98
CA LYS A 123 12.41 3.81 -5.98
C LYS A 123 11.40 2.66 -5.94
N SER A 124 11.88 1.44 -5.82
CA SER A 124 11.01 0.26 -5.70
C SER A 124 10.01 0.44 -4.54
N TYR A 125 8.76 0.02 -4.77
CA TYR A 125 7.56 0.20 -3.92
C TYR A 125 7.70 -0.25 -2.44
N CYS A 126 8.80 -0.91 -2.09
CA CYS A 126 9.11 -1.36 -0.74
C CYS A 126 9.27 -0.22 0.30
N GLN A 127 9.46 1.04 -0.13
CA GLN A 127 9.83 2.16 0.77
C GLN A 127 8.67 3.10 1.18
N THR A 128 7.47 3.03 0.58
CA THR A 128 6.48 4.13 0.73
C THR A 128 5.53 4.06 1.94
N ARG A 129 5.64 3.08 2.85
CA ARG A 129 4.69 2.94 3.98
C ARG A 129 5.22 3.16 5.40
N THR A 130 6.46 3.60 5.58
CA THR A 130 7.03 3.84 6.92
C THR A 130 7.54 5.26 7.11
N LYS A 131 6.76 6.29 6.78
CA LYS A 131 6.97 7.64 7.34
C LYS A 131 5.66 8.27 7.82
N GLY A 132 5.08 7.64 8.83
CA GLY A 132 4.31 8.34 9.84
C GLY A 132 5.21 8.55 11.06
N VAL A 133 5.42 9.82 11.43
CA VAL A 133 5.91 10.28 12.75
C VAL A 133 7.42 10.14 13.04
N THR A 134 8.21 11.17 12.70
CA THR A 134 8.89 12.10 13.64
C THR A 134 9.86 13.02 12.88
N LYS A 135 9.96 14.28 13.33
CA LYS A 135 10.91 15.30 12.86
C LYS A 135 12.34 14.95 13.31
N GLY A 136 13.33 15.25 12.48
CA GLY A 136 14.69 15.53 12.97
C GLY A 136 15.82 15.21 11.99
N THR A 137 16.42 16.29 11.47
CA THR A 137 17.85 16.46 11.15
C THR A 137 18.45 15.80 9.90
N GLN A 138 19.26 16.60 9.21
CA GLN A 138 19.98 16.34 7.96
C GLN A 138 21.24 15.48 8.17
N ASP A 139 21.74 14.99 7.03
CA ASP A 139 23.09 14.51 6.73
C ASP A 139 23.46 13.08 7.13
N SER A 140 23.45 12.18 6.14
CA SER A 140 24.45 11.11 5.91
C SER A 140 24.12 10.31 4.63
N GLU A 141 24.73 10.71 3.51
CA GLU A 141 24.54 10.10 2.18
C GLU A 141 25.39 8.82 1.94
N VAL A 142 25.37 7.82 2.85
CA VAL A 142 25.96 6.49 2.56
C VAL A 142 25.25 5.28 3.27
N GLY A 143 24.18 5.48 4.03
CA GLY A 143 23.64 4.44 4.94
C GLY A 143 22.42 3.61 4.50
N ASP A 144 21.71 3.97 3.43
CA ASP A 144 20.26 3.63 3.30
C ASP A 144 19.95 2.28 2.62
N TYR A 145 20.91 1.64 1.93
CA TYR A 145 20.68 0.35 1.25
C TYR A 145 20.82 -0.86 2.20
N THR A 146 21.74 -0.78 3.15
CA THR A 146 22.00 -1.84 4.14
C THR A 146 20.84 -1.95 5.14
N ASP A 147 20.26 -0.81 5.54
CA ASP A 147 19.20 -0.72 6.55
C ASP A 147 17.87 -1.37 6.09
N MET A 148 17.51 -1.19 4.81
CA MET A 148 16.28 -1.76 4.24
C MET A 148 16.35 -3.28 4.03
N SER A 149 17.51 -3.80 3.62
CA SER A 149 17.73 -5.25 3.51
C SER A 149 17.69 -5.91 4.89
N GLU A 150 18.16 -5.21 5.92
CA GLU A 150 18.17 -5.72 7.29
C GLU A 150 16.76 -5.70 7.92
N CYS A 151 15.97 -4.67 7.66
CA CYS A 151 14.57 -4.62 8.10
C CYS A 151 13.72 -5.74 7.50
N LEU A 152 13.86 -6.03 6.19
CA LEU A 152 13.20 -7.15 5.54
C LEU A 152 13.70 -8.48 6.13
N TYR A 153 15.02 -8.65 6.27
CA TYR A 153 15.61 -9.84 6.88
C TYR A 153 15.04 -10.11 8.28
N ASN A 154 15.02 -9.09 9.14
CA ASN A 154 14.48 -9.19 10.50
C ASN A 154 12.99 -9.55 10.50
N SER A 155 12.22 -8.94 9.61
CA SER A 155 10.79 -9.23 9.46
C SER A 155 10.55 -10.68 9.03
N LEU A 156 11.29 -11.17 8.02
CA LEU A 156 11.19 -12.55 7.55
C LEU A 156 11.70 -13.56 8.60
N ASN A 157 12.76 -13.21 9.34
CA ASN A 157 13.29 -14.03 10.43
C ASN A 157 12.27 -14.19 11.56
N ASN A 158 11.58 -13.11 11.93
CA ASN A 158 10.51 -13.15 12.93
C ASN A 158 9.34 -14.04 12.47
N VAL A 159 8.96 -13.97 11.19
CA VAL A 159 7.94 -14.87 10.64
C VAL A 159 8.40 -16.31 10.68
N LEU A 160 9.60 -16.60 10.17
CA LEU A 160 10.14 -17.96 10.11
C LEU A 160 10.21 -18.59 11.51
N ASN A 161 10.73 -17.87 12.50
CA ASN A 161 10.78 -18.34 13.88
C ASN A 161 9.38 -18.59 14.45
N SER A 162 8.41 -17.71 14.17
CA SER A 162 7.03 -17.92 14.63
C SER A 162 6.36 -19.13 13.99
N VAL A 163 6.70 -19.45 12.74
CA VAL A 163 6.21 -20.64 12.02
C VAL A 163 6.87 -21.90 12.57
N LYS A 164 8.20 -21.89 12.82
CA LYS A 164 8.94 -23.03 13.35
C LYS A 164 8.44 -23.51 14.73
N VAL A 165 8.00 -22.58 15.58
CA VAL A 165 7.53 -22.90 16.95
C VAL A 165 6.05 -23.31 16.98
N HIS A 166 5.32 -23.16 15.87
CA HIS A 166 3.92 -23.54 15.81
C HIS A 166 3.74 -25.05 15.99
N SER A 167 2.71 -25.49 16.71
CA SER A 167 2.48 -26.91 17.04
C SER A 167 2.36 -27.83 15.81
N ALA A 168 1.84 -27.30 14.69
CA ALA A 168 1.73 -28.00 13.41
C ALA A 168 3.01 -27.99 12.55
N ALA A 169 4.14 -27.46 13.05
CA ALA A 169 5.36 -27.31 12.26
C ALA A 169 6.26 -28.55 12.22
N TRP A 170 6.06 -29.50 13.14
CA TRP A 170 6.94 -30.66 13.34
C TRP A 170 7.29 -31.44 12.05
N PRO A 171 6.42 -31.64 11.04
CA PRO A 171 6.82 -32.37 9.83
C PRO A 171 7.71 -31.58 8.87
N PHE A 172 7.83 -30.28 9.08
CA PHE A 172 8.46 -29.35 8.13
C PHE A 172 9.75 -28.77 8.69
N VAL A 173 10.13 -29.10 9.92
CA VAL A 173 11.30 -28.52 10.59
C VAL A 173 12.59 -28.91 9.87
N GLU A 174 12.70 -30.17 9.47
CA GLU A 174 13.84 -30.74 8.77
C GLU A 174 13.44 -31.23 7.36
N PRO A 175 14.40 -31.38 6.44
CA PRO A 175 14.16 -32.06 5.16
C PRO A 175 13.62 -33.47 5.37
N VAL A 176 12.77 -33.94 4.46
CA VAL A 176 12.27 -35.32 4.50
C VAL A 176 13.42 -36.28 4.28
N ASP A 177 13.61 -37.22 5.21
CA ASP A 177 14.66 -38.23 5.09
C ASP A 177 14.32 -39.23 3.99
N LYS A 178 15.28 -39.43 3.07
CA LYS A 178 15.13 -40.38 1.96
C LYS A 178 15.15 -41.82 2.46
N ASP A 179 15.86 -42.11 3.54
CA ASP A 179 15.94 -43.46 4.09
C ASP A 179 14.63 -43.84 4.81
N GLU A 180 13.93 -42.86 5.40
CA GLU A 180 12.59 -43.05 6.00
C GLU A 180 11.47 -43.05 4.95
N VAL A 181 11.60 -42.23 3.89
CA VAL A 181 10.60 -42.08 2.82
C VAL A 181 11.26 -42.23 1.43
N PRO A 182 11.52 -43.47 0.98
CA PRO A 182 12.36 -43.76 -0.20
C PRO A 182 11.88 -43.15 -1.51
N ASP A 183 10.57 -43.08 -1.73
CA ASP A 183 9.93 -42.63 -2.97
C ASP A 183 9.57 -41.13 -2.97
N TYR A 184 9.84 -40.40 -1.87
CA TYR A 184 9.48 -38.99 -1.74
C TYR A 184 10.06 -38.12 -2.86
N TYR A 185 11.36 -38.27 -3.12
CA TYR A 185 12.09 -37.46 -4.08
C TYR A 185 11.80 -37.83 -5.55
N ASP A 186 11.16 -38.98 -5.79
CA ASP A 186 10.68 -39.34 -7.13
C ASP A 186 9.39 -38.58 -7.46
N HIS A 187 8.52 -38.37 -6.46
CA HIS A 187 7.25 -37.67 -6.58
C HIS A 187 7.40 -36.14 -6.41
N ILE A 188 8.27 -35.68 -5.52
CA ILE A 188 8.45 -34.26 -5.19
C ILE A 188 9.71 -33.71 -5.87
N LYS A 189 9.51 -32.96 -6.96
CA LYS A 189 10.60 -32.43 -7.80
C LYS A 189 11.39 -31.28 -7.16
N TYR A 190 10.76 -30.52 -6.26
CA TYR A 190 11.35 -29.34 -5.63
C TYR A 190 11.12 -29.40 -4.12
N PRO A 191 11.84 -30.26 -3.39
CA PRO A 191 11.72 -30.37 -1.94
C PRO A 191 12.05 -29.03 -1.27
N MET A 192 11.38 -28.75 -0.14
CA MET A 192 11.59 -27.55 0.67
C MET A 192 11.14 -27.83 2.10
N ASP A 193 11.82 -27.22 3.06
CA ASP A 193 11.63 -27.39 4.50
C ASP A 193 12.09 -26.12 5.25
N LEU A 194 11.74 -25.99 6.53
CA LEU A 194 11.99 -24.80 7.32
C LEU A 194 13.47 -24.60 7.66
N LYS A 195 14.27 -25.66 7.76
CA LYS A 195 15.72 -25.56 7.97
C LYS A 195 16.43 -25.04 6.73
N THR A 196 16.12 -25.58 5.55
CA THR A 196 16.60 -25.06 4.27
C THR A 196 16.19 -23.59 4.10
N MET A 197 14.97 -23.23 4.49
CA MET A 197 14.53 -21.83 4.48
C MET A 197 15.34 -20.96 5.45
N GLU A 198 15.68 -21.45 6.64
CA GLU A 198 16.52 -20.72 7.59
C GLU A 198 17.93 -20.47 7.06
N GLU A 199 18.55 -21.48 6.46
CA GLU A 199 19.87 -21.35 5.83
C GLU A 199 19.86 -20.33 4.68
N ARG A 200 18.85 -20.39 3.82
CA ARG A 200 18.64 -19.40 2.74
C ARG A 200 18.43 -18.00 3.28
N LEU A 201 17.70 -17.86 4.39
CA LEU A 201 17.50 -16.57 5.02
C LEU A 201 18.83 -16.00 5.52
N LYS A 202 19.61 -16.79 6.26
CA LYS A 202 20.95 -16.43 6.77
C LYS A 202 21.91 -16.04 5.63
N SER A 203 21.84 -16.71 4.48
CA SER A 203 22.64 -16.39 3.30
C SER A 203 22.12 -15.19 2.49
N LYS A 204 21.14 -14.44 3.02
CA LYS A 204 20.50 -13.29 2.37
C LYS A 204 19.88 -13.62 0.99
N TYR A 205 19.42 -14.86 0.79
CA TYR A 205 18.80 -15.30 -0.47
C TYR A 205 17.45 -14.61 -0.74
N TYR A 206 16.66 -14.35 0.30
CA TYR A 206 15.34 -13.73 0.17
C TYR A 206 15.40 -12.21 0.03
N VAL A 207 15.94 -11.74 -1.10
CA VAL A 207 15.99 -10.31 -1.45
C VAL A 207 14.61 -9.69 -1.71
N THR A 208 13.59 -10.53 -1.89
CA THR A 208 12.19 -10.09 -1.95
C THR A 208 11.29 -11.03 -1.14
N ARG A 209 10.21 -10.48 -0.55
CA ARG A 209 9.20 -11.28 0.16
C ARG A 209 8.56 -12.38 -0.70
N ARG A 210 8.49 -12.19 -2.03
CA ARG A 210 7.89 -13.15 -2.96
C ARG A 210 8.67 -14.46 -3.01
N LEU A 211 10.01 -14.39 -2.92
CA LEU A 211 10.86 -15.58 -2.86
C LEU A 211 10.59 -16.39 -1.58
N PHE A 212 10.49 -15.70 -0.43
CA PHE A 212 10.17 -16.33 0.85
C PHE A 212 8.77 -16.98 0.84
N ILE A 213 7.77 -16.27 0.32
CA ILE A 213 6.40 -16.80 0.17
C ILE A 213 6.38 -18.03 -0.74
N ALA A 214 7.10 -18.01 -1.86
CA ALA A 214 7.14 -19.12 -2.79
C ALA A 214 7.73 -20.38 -2.16
N ASP A 215 8.79 -20.27 -1.36
CA ASP A 215 9.39 -21.41 -0.67
C ASP A 215 8.47 -21.92 0.46
N MET A 216 7.85 -21.03 1.24
CA MET A 216 6.90 -21.42 2.29
C MET A 216 5.66 -22.13 1.73
N ILE A 217 5.07 -21.62 0.64
CA ILE A 217 3.93 -22.28 -0.03
C ILE A 217 4.34 -23.63 -0.61
N ARG A 218 5.59 -23.77 -1.07
CA ARG A 218 6.10 -25.03 -1.62
C ARG A 218 6.12 -26.14 -0.57
N ILE A 219 6.51 -25.83 0.67
CA ILE A 219 6.44 -26.79 1.80
C ILE A 219 5.03 -27.38 1.90
N PHE A 220 4.01 -26.52 1.98
CA PHE A 220 2.62 -26.96 2.16
C PHE A 220 2.07 -27.69 0.94
N THR A 221 2.41 -27.21 -0.25
CA THR A 221 1.93 -27.79 -1.51
C THR A 221 2.55 -29.17 -1.74
N ASN A 222 3.85 -29.33 -1.51
CA ASN A 222 4.53 -30.63 -1.59
C ASN A 222 3.94 -31.61 -0.58
N CYS A 223 3.70 -31.16 0.66
CA CYS A 223 3.08 -32.01 1.69
C CYS A 223 1.71 -32.54 1.24
N ARG A 224 0.84 -31.66 0.73
CA ARG A 224 -0.50 -32.05 0.24
C ARG A 224 -0.49 -32.85 -1.06
N LEU A 225 0.55 -32.68 -1.87
CA LEU A 225 0.74 -33.46 -3.09
C LEU A 225 1.15 -34.90 -2.77
N TYR A 226 2.00 -35.09 -1.77
CA TYR A 226 2.51 -36.40 -1.38
C TYR A 226 1.55 -37.17 -0.45
N ASN A 227 0.95 -36.47 0.52
CA ASN A 227 0.15 -37.10 1.57
C ASN A 227 -1.36 -37.02 1.28
N SER A 228 -2.11 -38.06 1.64
CA SER A 228 -3.58 -38.07 1.56
C SER A 228 -4.21 -37.06 2.54
N LEU A 229 -5.41 -36.58 2.19
CA LEU A 229 -6.19 -35.59 2.96
C LEU A 229 -6.47 -36.03 4.41
N ASP A 230 -6.57 -37.34 4.63
CA ASP A 230 -6.92 -37.90 5.94
C ASP A 230 -5.76 -37.92 6.93
N THR A 231 -4.52 -37.72 6.45
CA THR A 231 -3.30 -37.78 7.26
C THR A 231 -3.10 -36.55 8.13
N ASP A 232 -2.41 -36.74 9.25
CA ASP A 232 -2.02 -35.62 10.12
C ASP A 232 -1.07 -34.63 9.43
N TYR A 233 -0.24 -35.11 8.50
CA TYR A 233 0.65 -34.29 7.67
C TYR A 233 -0.14 -33.26 6.84
N TYR A 234 -1.21 -33.71 6.17
CA TYR A 234 -2.06 -32.83 5.36
C TYR A 234 -2.77 -31.77 6.22
N ARG A 235 -3.27 -32.18 7.40
CA ARG A 235 -3.89 -31.27 8.37
C ARG A 235 -2.88 -30.25 8.88
N CYS A 236 -1.65 -30.68 9.19
CA CYS A 236 -0.57 -29.81 9.63
C CYS A 236 -0.22 -28.76 8.57
N ALA A 237 -0.10 -29.16 7.29
CA ALA A 237 0.17 -28.23 6.18
C ALA A 237 -0.93 -27.15 6.07
N SER A 238 -2.20 -27.55 6.19
CA SER A 238 -3.34 -26.63 6.09
C SER A 238 -3.40 -25.65 7.28
N ALA A 239 -3.16 -26.15 8.50
CA ALA A 239 -3.13 -25.33 9.71
C ALA A 239 -1.97 -24.32 9.68
N LEU A 240 -0.77 -24.78 9.32
CA LEU A 240 0.43 -23.96 9.31
C LEU A 240 0.40 -22.90 8.18
N GLU A 241 -0.16 -23.24 7.02
CA GLU A 241 -0.36 -22.27 5.94
C GLU A 241 -1.29 -21.12 6.36
N LYS A 242 -2.42 -21.44 7.01
CA LYS A 242 -3.36 -20.43 7.51
C LYS A 242 -2.69 -19.52 8.55
N TYR A 243 -1.91 -20.11 9.45
CA TYR A 243 -1.13 -19.35 10.43
C TYR A 243 -0.09 -18.43 9.77
N PHE A 244 0.70 -18.96 8.83
CA PHE A 244 1.68 -18.19 8.05
C PHE A 244 1.05 -17.00 7.33
N GLN A 245 -0.07 -17.21 6.62
CA GLN A 245 -0.79 -16.13 5.93
C GLN A 245 -1.27 -15.05 6.92
N THR A 246 -1.70 -15.44 8.12
CA THR A 246 -2.14 -14.51 9.17
C THR A 246 -0.97 -13.66 9.65
N ARG A 247 0.16 -14.28 9.97
CA ARG A 247 1.39 -13.59 10.38
C ARG A 247 1.89 -12.62 9.31
N MET A 248 1.88 -13.02 8.04
CA MET A 248 2.28 -12.16 6.92
C MET A 248 1.35 -10.96 6.71
N LYS A 249 0.05 -11.12 6.95
CA LYS A 249 -0.93 -10.00 6.89
C LYS A 249 -0.70 -8.99 8.02
N GLU A 250 -0.47 -9.47 9.24
CA GLU A 250 -0.23 -8.61 10.42
C GLU A 250 0.99 -7.69 10.23
N ILE A 251 2.05 -8.18 9.58
CA ILE A 251 3.25 -7.38 9.29
C ILE A 251 3.19 -6.64 7.94
N GLY A 252 2.07 -6.69 7.23
CA GLY A 252 1.88 -5.99 5.95
C GLY A 252 2.67 -6.56 4.77
N LEU A 253 3.14 -7.81 4.86
CA LEU A 253 3.89 -8.49 3.79
C LEU A 253 3.02 -9.42 2.92
N TRP A 254 1.70 -9.44 3.12
CA TRP A 254 0.76 -10.21 2.31
C TRP A 254 -0.09 -9.31 1.43
N GLU A 255 -0.13 -9.57 0.13
CA GLU A 255 -1.02 -8.90 -0.82
C GLU A 255 -2.04 -9.91 -1.37
N LYS A 256 -3.25 -9.43 -1.66
CA LYS A 256 -4.33 -10.23 -2.29
C LYS A 256 -4.01 -10.50 -3.76
#